data_AF-A0A3D1J488-F1
#
_entry.id   AF-A0A3D1J488-F1
#
_cell.length_a   1.000
_cell.length_b   1.000
_cell.length_c   1.000
_cell.angle_alpha   90.00
_cell.angle_beta   90.00
_cell.angle_gamma   90.00
#
_symmetry.space_group_name_H-M   'P 1'
#
loop_
_entity.id
_entity.type
_entity.pdbx_description
1 polymer ?
#
loop_
_entity_poly.entity_id
_entity_poly.type
_entity_poly.pdbx_seq_one_letter_code
_entity_poly.pdbx_strand_id
1 'polypeptide(L)'
;MKFSIFRFNPEQDKKPTMQDLEIALLPSDRMLLDVLLRIKTQDDSFTMRKSCREGVCGSDAMNINGRNGLACITRIWDLKEPVVLRPLPSFPVIRDLVVDMTQFFKQYHSIKPYLINDEPPPEKERLQSPEQ
;
A
#
# COMPACT_ATOMS: atom_id res chain seq x y z
N MET A 1 -22.23 4.47 0.49
CA MET A 1 -21.27 3.72 1.32
C MET A 1 -20.48 4.71 2.17
N LYS A 2 -20.44 4.50 3.48
CA LYS A 2 -19.73 5.35 4.43
C LYS A 2 -18.28 4.92 4.57
N PHE A 3 -17.37 5.88 4.55
CA PHE A 3 -15.93 5.72 4.78
C PHE A 3 -15.50 6.55 5.99
N SER A 4 -14.48 6.07 6.69
CA SER A 4 -13.74 6.85 7.68
C SER A 4 -12.25 6.68 7.39
N ILE A 5 -11.63 7.72 6.83
CA ILE A 5 -10.28 7.66 6.25
C ILE A 5 -9.31 8.44 7.12
N PHE A 6 -8.18 7.83 7.46
CA PHE A 6 -7.08 8.50 8.13
C PHE A 6 -6.50 9.61 7.23
N ARG A 7 -6.43 10.84 7.76
CA ARG A 7 -5.85 12.00 7.09
C ARG A 7 -4.73 12.60 7.94
N PHE A 8 -3.65 12.99 7.27
CA PHE A 8 -2.54 13.68 7.90
C PHE A 8 -1.69 14.40 6.85
N ASN A 9 -1.54 15.70 6.99
CA ASN A 9 -0.59 16.51 6.26
C ASN A 9 0.45 17.11 7.23
N PRO A 10 1.72 16.69 7.21
CA PRO A 10 2.73 17.18 8.16
C PRO A 10 3.03 18.68 8.06
N GLU A 11 2.69 19.33 6.94
CA GLU A 11 2.88 20.76 6.75
C GLU A 11 1.79 21.62 7.41
N GLN A 12 0.61 21.04 7.69
CA GLN A 12 -0.58 21.77 8.12
C GLN A 12 -1.16 21.23 9.43
N ASP A 13 -1.12 19.91 9.62
CA ASP A 13 -1.78 19.22 10.73
C ASP A 13 -0.83 19.00 11.90
N LYS A 14 -1.27 19.39 13.10
CA LYS A 14 -0.56 19.06 14.35
C LYS A 14 -0.71 17.59 14.76
N LYS A 15 -1.79 16.94 14.34
CA LYS A 15 -2.12 15.55 14.66
C LYS A 15 -3.01 14.96 13.56
N PRO A 16 -2.94 13.64 13.32
CA PRO A 16 -3.81 12.99 12.36
C PRO A 16 -5.28 13.05 12.80
N THR A 17 -6.16 12.95 11.82
CA THR A 17 -7.61 12.92 12.04
C THR A 17 -8.25 11.81 11.21
N MET A 18 -9.47 11.42 11.59
CA MET A 18 -10.31 10.57 10.75
C MET A 18 -11.32 11.47 10.04
N GLN A 19 -11.37 11.39 8.72
CA GLN A 19 -12.34 12.10 7.90
C GLN A 19 -13.43 11.13 7.46
N ASP A 20 -14.68 11.47 7.80
CA ASP A 20 -15.84 10.70 7.36
C ASP A 20 -16.32 11.20 5.99
N LEU A 21 -16.58 10.26 5.08
CA LEU A 21 -17.04 10.53 3.72
C LEU A 21 -18.19 9.59 3.37
N GLU A 22 -19.16 10.10 2.62
CA GLU A 22 -20.21 9.27 2.03
C GLU A 22 -20.06 9.24 0.52
N ILE A 23 -19.78 8.05 -0.02
CA ILE A 23 -19.51 7.85 -1.43
C ILE A 23 -20.60 6.95 -2.01
N ALA A 24 -21.24 7.42 -3.08
CA ALA A 24 -22.08 6.57 -3.92
C ALA A 24 -21.20 5.60 -4.71
N LEU A 25 -21.45 4.30 -4.58
CA LEU A 25 -20.79 3.27 -5.37
C LEU A 25 -21.39 3.23 -6.77
N LEU A 26 -20.54 3.15 -7.78
CA LEU A 26 -20.92 2.96 -9.16
C LEU A 26 -20.99 1.47 -9.50
N PRO A 27 -21.82 1.04 -10.46
CA PRO A 27 -21.84 -0.37 -10.92
C PRO A 27 -20.49 -0.89 -11.43
N SER A 28 -19.61 0.03 -11.86
CA SER A 28 -18.25 -0.25 -12.32
C SER A 28 -17.23 -0.41 -11.19
N ASP A 29 -17.52 0.04 -9.97
CA ASP A 29 -16.60 -0.12 -8.85
C ASP A 29 -16.53 -1.60 -8.47
N ARG A 30 -15.34 -2.20 -8.52
CA ARG A 30 -15.13 -3.61 -8.15
C ARG A 30 -14.25 -3.72 -6.92
N MET A 31 -13.17 -2.97 -6.91
CA MET A 31 -12.13 -3.01 -5.89
C MET A 31 -12.12 -1.71 -5.09
N LEU A 32 -11.63 -1.75 -3.86
CA LEU A 32 -11.47 -0.58 -3.00
C LEU A 32 -10.64 0.51 -3.69
N LEU A 33 -9.60 0.13 -4.44
CA LEU A 33 -8.77 1.07 -5.18
C LEU A 33 -9.57 1.91 -6.19
N ASP A 34 -10.62 1.37 -6.82
CA ASP A 34 -11.45 2.10 -7.78
C ASP A 34 -12.10 3.32 -7.11
N VAL A 35 -12.70 3.09 -5.93
CA VAL A 35 -13.34 4.13 -5.13
C VAL A 35 -12.33 5.13 -4.61
N LEU A 36 -11.19 4.66 -4.11
CA LEU A 36 -10.12 5.51 -3.59
C LEU A 36 -9.55 6.45 -4.65
N LEU A 37 -9.42 5.98 -5.90
CA LEU A 37 -8.99 6.84 -7.01
C LEU A 37 -10.05 7.91 -7.32
N ARG A 38 -11.34 7.59 -7.25
CA ARG A 38 -12.40 8.59 -7.40
C ARG A 38 -12.37 9.64 -6.28
N ILE A 39 -12.13 9.21 -5.03
CA ILE A 39 -11.94 10.13 -3.91
C ILE A 39 -10.77 11.07 -4.20
N LYS A 40 -9.63 10.56 -4.66
CA LYS A 40 -8.48 11.41 -5.02
C LYS A 40 -8.78 12.38 -6.17
N THR A 41 -9.56 11.98 -7.17
CA THR A 41 -9.95 12.89 -8.27
C THR A 41 -10.84 14.04 -7.76
N GLN A 42 -11.64 13.82 -6.71
CA GLN A 42 -12.50 14.84 -6.11
C GLN A 42 -11.77 15.69 -5.06
N ASP A 43 -10.84 15.08 -4.32
CA ASP A 43 -9.99 15.71 -3.32
C ASP A 43 -8.52 15.40 -3.64
N ASP A 44 -7.85 16.30 -4.36
CA ASP A 44 -6.46 16.10 -4.76
C ASP A 44 -5.48 16.13 -3.58
N SER A 45 -5.90 16.64 -2.41
CA SER A 45 -5.08 16.61 -1.21
C SER A 45 -4.90 15.19 -0.65
N PHE A 46 -5.82 14.28 -0.95
CA PHE A 46 -5.78 12.89 -0.51
C PHE A 46 -4.66 12.10 -1.21
N THR A 47 -3.86 11.41 -0.39
CA THR A 47 -2.64 10.74 -0.84
C THR A 47 -2.63 9.25 -0.46
N MET A 48 -2.29 8.42 -1.44
CA MET A 48 -2.03 6.99 -1.27
C MET A 48 -0.93 6.54 -2.24
N ARG A 49 -0.31 5.38 -2.00
CA ARG A 49 0.50 4.68 -3.00
C ARG A 49 -0.36 3.71 -3.81
N LYS A 50 -0.06 3.57 -5.10
CA LYS A 50 -0.66 2.59 -6.01
C LYS A 50 0.23 2.36 -7.23
N SER A 51 0.13 1.19 -7.86
CA SER A 51 0.80 0.92 -9.14
C SER A 51 0.05 -0.10 -10.01
N CYS A 52 0.30 -1.40 -9.85
CA CYS A 52 -0.08 -2.46 -10.81
C CYS A 52 -1.58 -2.74 -10.94
N ARG A 53 -2.38 -2.47 -9.90
CA ARG A 53 -3.83 -2.80 -9.82
C ARG A 53 -4.23 -4.28 -9.79
N GLU A 54 -3.28 -5.20 -9.72
CA GLU A 54 -3.54 -6.65 -9.81
C GLU A 54 -2.93 -7.45 -8.64
N GLY A 55 -2.48 -6.75 -7.59
CA GLY A 55 -1.99 -7.39 -6.36
C GLY A 55 -0.56 -7.94 -6.44
N VAL A 56 0.21 -7.56 -7.47
CA VAL A 56 1.59 -8.05 -7.68
C VAL A 56 2.64 -7.16 -7.02
N CYS A 57 2.53 -5.83 -7.16
CA CYS A 57 3.58 -4.90 -6.70
C CYS A 57 3.59 -4.61 -5.19
N GLY A 58 2.48 -4.85 -4.48
CA GLY A 58 2.31 -4.52 -3.06
C GLY A 58 2.27 -3.03 -2.68
N SER A 59 2.27 -2.09 -3.64
CA SER A 59 2.37 -0.65 -3.35
C SER A 59 1.21 -0.06 -2.53
N ASP A 60 0.00 -0.56 -2.70
CA ASP A 60 -1.25 -0.04 -2.11
C ASP A 60 -1.69 -0.84 -0.88
N ALA A 61 -0.72 -1.35 -0.14
CA ALA A 61 -0.92 -1.98 1.15
C ALA A 61 -1.36 -0.95 2.20
N MET A 62 -2.46 -1.26 2.90
CA MET A 62 -3.01 -0.42 3.97
C MET A 62 -3.82 -1.27 4.95
N ASN A 63 -4.28 -0.66 6.05
CA ASN A 63 -5.20 -1.30 6.98
C ASN A 63 -6.65 -0.98 6.58
N ILE A 64 -7.43 -2.02 6.29
CA ILE A 64 -8.81 -1.96 5.80
C ILE A 64 -9.69 -2.67 6.83
N ASN A 65 -10.57 -1.93 7.50
CA ASN A 65 -11.45 -2.45 8.56
C ASN A 65 -10.69 -3.21 9.67
N GLY A 66 -9.50 -2.74 10.05
CA GLY A 66 -8.67 -3.36 11.08
C GLY A 66 -7.75 -4.47 10.57
N ARG A 67 -7.89 -4.91 9.32
CA ARG A 67 -7.03 -5.96 8.72
C ARG A 67 -6.15 -5.38 7.61
N ASN A 68 -4.88 -5.77 7.58
CA ASN A 68 -3.97 -5.36 6.52
C ASN A 68 -4.33 -6.07 5.20
N GLY A 69 -4.33 -5.32 4.10
CA GLY A 69 -4.65 -5.83 2.77
C GLY A 69 -4.21 -4.88 1.67
N LEU A 70 -4.38 -5.30 0.41
CA LEU A 70 -4.09 -4.50 -0.77
C LEU A 70 -5.40 -3.92 -1.32
N ALA A 71 -5.46 -2.60 -1.51
CA ALA A 71 -6.68 -1.94 -1.97
C ALA A 71 -7.12 -2.43 -3.37
N CYS A 72 -6.19 -2.78 -4.26
CA CYS A 72 -6.47 -3.19 -5.64
C CYS A 72 -7.12 -4.57 -5.79
N ILE A 73 -7.06 -5.43 -4.78
CA ILE A 73 -7.68 -6.77 -4.82
C ILE A 73 -8.67 -6.98 -3.68
N THR A 74 -8.95 -5.95 -2.90
CA THR A 74 -10.00 -5.97 -1.89
C THR A 74 -11.31 -5.55 -2.55
N ARG A 75 -12.26 -6.48 -2.67
CA ARG A 75 -13.57 -6.17 -3.28
C ARG A 75 -14.33 -5.19 -2.40
N ILE A 76 -14.83 -4.11 -3.00
CA ILE A 76 -15.52 -3.06 -2.25
C ILE A 76 -16.83 -3.55 -1.63
N TRP A 77 -17.56 -4.39 -2.37
CA TRP A 77 -18.88 -4.91 -1.99
C TRP A 77 -18.86 -5.86 -0.80
N ASP A 78 -17.70 -6.41 -0.46
CA ASP A 78 -17.54 -7.35 0.66
C ASP A 78 -17.19 -6.61 1.98
N LEU A 79 -16.96 -5.29 1.93
CA LEU A 79 -16.53 -4.52 3.09
C LEU A 79 -17.72 -4.07 3.94
N LYS A 80 -17.63 -4.32 5.25
CA LYS A 80 -18.56 -3.78 6.25
C LYS A 80 -18.44 -2.25 6.35
N GLU A 81 -19.58 -1.58 6.43
CA GLU A 81 -19.67 -0.13 6.66
C GLU A 81 -19.66 0.23 8.16
N PRO A 82 -19.07 1.39 8.54
CA PRO A 82 -18.25 2.25 7.69
C PRO A 82 -16.92 1.58 7.32
N VAL A 83 -16.45 1.79 6.09
CA VAL A 83 -15.12 1.31 5.65
C VAL A 83 -14.06 2.19 6.28
N VAL A 84 -13.36 1.64 7.27
CA VAL A 84 -12.33 2.35 8.01
C VAL A 84 -10.96 2.07 7.40
N LEU A 85 -10.30 3.12 6.92
CA LEU A 85 -9.00 3.03 6.27
C LEU A 85 -7.93 3.73 7.10
N ARG A 86 -6.85 3.01 7.37
CA ARG A 86 -5.69 3.50 8.11
C ARG A 86 -4.39 3.13 7.40
N PRO A 87 -3.31 3.89 7.60
CA PRO A 87 -1.98 3.47 7.16
C PRO A 87 -1.60 2.12 7.75
N LEU A 88 -0.59 1.46 7.17
CA LEU A 88 -0.07 0.22 7.73
C LEU A 88 0.39 0.43 9.18
N PRO A 89 0.00 -0.45 10.11
CA PRO A 89 0.35 -0.30 11.52
C PRO A 89 1.86 -0.43 11.73
N SER A 90 2.37 0.22 12.77
CA SER A 90 3.78 0.22 13.19
C SER A 90 4.76 0.96 12.27
N PHE A 91 4.31 1.48 11.13
CA PHE A 91 5.14 2.32 10.27
C PHE A 91 4.90 3.81 10.56
N PRO A 92 5.95 4.65 10.56
CA PRO A 92 5.78 6.10 10.61
C PRO A 92 4.96 6.58 9.41
N VAL A 93 4.01 7.49 9.66
CA VAL A 93 3.19 8.06 8.59
C VAL A 93 3.90 9.27 7.99
N ILE A 94 4.02 9.30 6.66
CA ILE A 94 4.54 10.45 5.91
C ILE A 94 3.40 11.42 5.61
N ARG A 95 2.32 10.92 5.00
CA ARG A 95 1.13 11.71 4.62
C ARG A 95 -0.04 10.77 4.35
N ASP A 96 -1.21 11.06 4.92
CA ASP A 96 -2.44 10.26 4.80
C ASP A 96 -2.17 8.75 4.96
N LEU A 97 -2.39 7.95 3.90
CA LEU A 97 -2.20 6.49 3.91
C LEU A 97 -0.78 6.07 3.50
N VAL A 98 0.13 7.02 3.27
CA VAL A 98 1.52 6.76 2.88
C VAL A 98 2.41 6.66 4.11
N VAL A 99 3.10 5.53 4.24
CA VAL A 99 4.02 5.26 5.33
C VAL A 99 5.48 5.23 4.87
N ASP A 100 6.39 5.45 5.81
CA ASP A 100 7.82 5.28 5.61
C ASP A 100 8.21 3.80 5.66
N MET A 101 8.71 3.29 4.53
CA MET A 101 9.14 1.89 4.37
C MET A 101 10.66 1.70 4.59
N THR A 102 11.38 2.75 4.97
CA THR A 102 12.85 2.74 5.09
C THR A 102 13.33 1.62 6.01
N GLN A 103 12.70 1.46 7.18
CA GLN A 103 13.07 0.41 8.13
C GLN A 103 12.80 -1.00 7.60
N PHE A 104 11.71 -1.20 6.85
CA PHE A 104 11.40 -2.49 6.21
C PHE A 104 12.51 -2.89 5.23
N PHE A 105 12.88 -1.97 4.32
CA PHE A 105 13.93 -2.26 3.35
C PHE A 105 15.31 -2.39 3.99
N LYS A 106 15.59 -1.64 5.06
CA LYS A 106 16.83 -1.81 5.84
C LYS A 106 16.96 -3.24 6.37
N GLN A 107 15.90 -3.81 6.92
CA GLN A 107 15.90 -5.20 7.39
C GLN A 107 16.04 -6.19 6.24
N TYR A 108 15.32 -5.97 5.12
CA TYR A 108 15.47 -6.78 3.92
C TYR A 108 16.90 -6.79 3.38
N HIS A 109 17.58 -5.64 3.34
CA HIS A 109 18.97 -5.57 2.88
C HIS A 109 19.96 -6.20 3.86
N SER A 110 19.67 -6.19 5.17
CA SER A 110 20.57 -6.75 6.20
C SER A 110 20.83 -8.25 6.02
N ILE A 111 19.89 -8.99 5.43
CA ILE A 111 20.01 -10.42 5.19
C ILE A 111 20.72 -10.77 3.87
N LYS A 112 21.18 -9.76 3.11
CA LYS A 112 21.84 -9.94 1.80
C LYS A 112 21.04 -10.87 0.86
N PRO A 113 19.84 -10.48 0.41
CA PRO A 113 18.90 -11.34 -0.30
C PRO A 113 19.27 -11.49 -1.78
N TYR A 114 20.47 -11.98 -2.05
CA TYR A 114 21.05 -12.19 -3.36
C TYR A 114 22.05 -13.35 -3.28
N LEU A 115 22.39 -13.93 -4.44
CA LEU A 115 23.38 -15.00 -4.52
C LEU A 115 24.74 -14.49 -4.03
N ILE A 116 25.33 -15.19 -3.04
CA ILE A 116 26.69 -14.96 -2.57
C ILE A 116 27.54 -16.12 -3.08
N ASN A 117 28.56 -15.80 -3.87
CA ASN A 117 29.50 -16.77 -4.42
C ASN A 117 30.92 -16.26 -4.09
N ASP A 118 31.71 -17.11 -3.45
CA ASP A 118 33.06 -16.77 -2.96
C ASP A 118 34.14 -16.88 -4.05
N GLU A 119 33.79 -17.39 -5.23
CA GLU A 119 34.69 -17.48 -6.38
C GLU A 119 34.75 -16.14 -7.14
N PRO A 120 35.90 -15.80 -7.74
CA PRO A 120 36.01 -14.60 -8.55
C PRO A 120 34.97 -14.58 -9.69
N PRO A 121 34.48 -13.39 -10.10
CA PRO A 121 33.54 -13.27 -11.21
C PRO A 121 34.19 -13.85 -12.48
N PRO A 122 33.55 -14.80 -13.17
CA PRO A 122 34.05 -15.29 -14.45
C PRO A 122 33.93 -14.22 -15.54
N GLU A 123 34.69 -14.38 -16.63
CA GLU A 123 34.55 -13.52 -17.83
C GLU A 123 33.17 -13.65 -18.51
N LYS A 124 32.46 -14.75 -18.23
CA LYS A 124 31.12 -15.07 -18.76
C LYS A 124 30.17 -15.45 -17.64
N GLU A 125 28.94 -15.81 -17.97
CA GLU A 125 27.98 -16.36 -17.01
C GLU A 125 28.49 -17.64 -16.32
N ARG A 126 28.07 -17.84 -15.06
CA ARG A 126 28.28 -19.11 -14.36
C ARG A 126 27.25 -20.13 -14.89
N LEU A 127 27.72 -21.26 -15.41
CA LEU A 127 26.83 -22.37 -15.77
C LEU A 127 26.24 -22.98 -14.50
N GLN A 128 24.93 -23.20 -14.50
CA GLN A 128 24.20 -23.95 -13.47
C GLN A 128 23.67 -25.22 -14.14
N SER A 129 24.00 -26.39 -13.60
CA SER A 129 23.41 -27.65 -14.09
C SER A 129 22.12 -27.97 -13.34
N PRO A 130 21.16 -28.71 -13.91
CA PRO A 130 19.91 -29.07 -13.24
C PRO A 130 20.08 -29.89 -11.96
N GLU A 131 21.21 -30.57 -11.77
CA GLU A 131 21.51 -31.34 -10.55
C GLU A 131 21.94 -30.45 -9.36
N GLN A 132 22.16 -29.16 -9.59
CA GLN A 132 22.57 -28.16 -8.59
C GLN A 132 21.46 -27.12 -8.37
#